data_AF-A0A7V7DSM4-F1
#
_entry.id   AF-A0A7V7DSM4-F1
#
_cell.length_a   1.000
_cell.length_b   1.000
_cell.length_c   1.000
_cell.angle_alpha   90.00
_cell.angle_beta   90.00
_cell.angle_gamma   90.00
#
_symmetry.space_group_name_H-M   'P 1'
#
loop_
_entity.id
_entity.type
_entity.pdbx_description
1 polymer ?
#
loop_
_entity_poly.entity_id
_entity_poly.type
_entity_poly.pdbx_seq_one_letter_code
_entity_poly.pdbx_strand_id
1 'polypeptide(L)'
;MILQGKLIAESPIYRGNARKTLFTRDGDGAHRLVSLPGEISGTAQALMDAFIGQSRNGKNIGILNESWQRFYGEPLPTGLIQKVECKLQKQSYQRDGFFDLRMGIKLDEDRWAAEANANYKMETLLKNSVFDFILTLGNPALSNGANQDKLFYLLEEMKAGRFWFGAGKSKGLGNVRLEMDLPFEEPKKAPPLS
;
A
#
# COMPACT_ATOMS: atom_id res chain seq x y z
N MET A 1 7.78 0.38 19.56
CA MET A 1 6.86 1.53 19.49
C MET A 1 5.72 1.21 18.52
N ILE A 2 4.50 1.72 18.73
CA ILE A 2 3.37 1.52 17.81
C ILE A 2 2.86 2.88 17.35
N LEU A 3 2.76 3.09 16.03
CA LEU A 3 2.16 4.27 15.43
C LEU A 3 0.82 3.90 14.80
N GLN A 4 -0.19 4.75 14.97
CA GLN A 4 -1.54 4.52 14.47
C GLN A 4 -2.01 5.73 13.67
N GLY A 5 -2.65 5.46 12.54
CA GLY A 5 -3.21 6.47 11.66
C GLY A 5 -4.18 5.87 10.67
N LYS A 6 -4.40 6.58 9.57
CA LYS A 6 -5.26 6.17 8.47
C LYS A 6 -4.52 6.28 7.15
N LEU A 7 -4.75 5.34 6.25
CA LEU A 7 -4.39 5.48 4.84
C LEU A 7 -5.64 5.76 4.03
N ILE A 8 -5.61 6.83 3.25
CA ILE A 8 -6.73 7.28 2.42
C ILE A 8 -6.36 7.04 0.96
N ALA A 9 -7.21 6.33 0.23
CA ALA A 9 -7.06 6.10 -1.19
C ALA A 9 -7.43 7.36 -2.00
N GLU A 10 -6.46 8.22 -2.29
CA GLU A 10 -6.65 9.44 -3.10
C GLU A 10 -6.99 9.12 -4.58
N SER A 11 -6.65 7.91 -5.01
CA SER A 11 -7.09 7.33 -6.28
C SER A 11 -7.52 5.88 -6.10
N PRO A 12 -8.31 5.32 -7.04
CA PRO A 12 -8.73 3.93 -6.97
C PRO A 12 -7.53 2.99 -6.92
N ILE A 13 -7.62 1.96 -6.10
CA ILE A 13 -6.53 1.01 -5.89
C ILE A 13 -6.79 -0.25 -6.71
N TYR A 14 -5.90 -0.53 -7.65
CA TYR A 14 -5.86 -1.80 -8.38
C TYR A 14 -4.69 -2.64 -7.86
N ARG A 15 -4.93 -3.86 -7.38
CA ARG A 15 -3.85 -4.71 -6.86
C ARG A 15 -3.06 -5.44 -7.97
N GLY A 16 -3.64 -5.64 -9.15
CA GLY A 16 -3.08 -6.50 -10.20
C GLY A 16 -3.64 -7.93 -10.22
N ASN A 17 -3.22 -8.72 -11.21
CA ASN A 17 -3.62 -10.12 -11.40
C ASN A 17 -2.93 -11.09 -10.43
N ALA A 18 -3.14 -10.90 -9.12
CA ALA A 18 -2.88 -11.97 -8.17
C ALA A 18 -3.85 -13.13 -8.50
N ARG A 19 -3.33 -14.33 -8.78
CA ARG A 19 -4.15 -15.55 -8.92
C ARG A 19 -5.06 -15.63 -7.70
N LYS A 20 -6.37 -15.54 -7.92
CA LYS A 20 -7.43 -15.28 -6.91
C LYS A 20 -7.60 -13.78 -6.67
N THR A 21 -8.54 -13.24 -7.44
CA THR A 21 -9.53 -12.23 -7.07
C THR A 21 -9.62 -11.92 -5.58
N LEU A 22 -9.92 -10.64 -5.32
CA LEU A 22 -10.35 -9.93 -4.10
C LEU A 22 -11.43 -10.63 -3.22
N PHE A 23 -11.46 -11.97 -3.13
CA PHE A 23 -12.42 -12.78 -2.40
C PHE A 23 -11.71 -13.74 -1.44
N THR A 24 -11.87 -13.55 -0.13
CA THR A 24 -12.04 -14.65 0.82
C THR A 24 -13.43 -14.58 1.47
N ARG A 25 -13.90 -15.74 1.92
CA ARG A 25 -15.10 -15.87 2.74
C ARG A 25 -14.68 -15.72 4.21
N ASP A 26 -15.52 -15.10 5.03
CA ASP A 26 -15.39 -15.21 6.49
C ASP A 26 -15.51 -16.67 6.93
N GLY A 27 -14.83 -17.02 8.03
CA GLY A 27 -14.89 -18.33 8.67
C GLY A 27 -16.30 -18.85 9.01
N ASP A 28 -17.31 -17.96 9.03
CA ASP A 28 -18.66 -18.24 9.54
C ASP A 28 -19.69 -18.49 8.44
N GLY A 29 -19.33 -18.30 7.16
CA GLY A 29 -20.13 -18.68 5.98
C GLY A 29 -21.44 -17.92 5.73
N ALA A 30 -21.91 -17.08 6.66
CA ALA A 30 -23.25 -16.47 6.61
C ALA A 30 -23.33 -15.09 5.93
N HIS A 31 -22.22 -14.33 5.86
CA HIS A 31 -22.22 -12.98 5.28
C HIS A 31 -21.23 -12.85 4.11
N ARG A 32 -21.68 -12.28 2.99
CA ARG A 32 -20.82 -11.85 1.87
C ARG A 32 -20.20 -10.50 2.21
N LEU A 33 -19.22 -10.49 3.10
CA LEU A 33 -18.30 -9.37 3.20
C LEU A 33 -17.22 -9.57 2.14
N VAL A 34 -17.01 -8.57 1.29
CA VAL A 34 -15.84 -8.56 0.42
C VAL A 34 -14.61 -8.40 1.30
N SER A 35 -13.97 -9.53 1.59
CA SER A 35 -12.57 -9.54 1.97
C SER A 35 -11.77 -9.79 0.69
N LEU A 36 -10.77 -8.94 0.43
CA LEU A 36 -9.57 -9.31 -0.34
C LEU A 36 -9.22 -10.78 -0.01
N PRO A 37 -8.66 -11.62 -0.91
CA PRO A 37 -8.19 -12.94 -0.49
C PRO A 37 -7.21 -12.71 0.66
N GLY A 38 -7.60 -13.20 1.82
CA GLY A 38 -7.22 -12.66 3.11
C GLY A 38 -8.33 -11.90 3.79
N GLU A 39 -9.07 -12.58 4.67
CA GLU A 39 -9.47 -11.97 5.94
C GLU A 39 -8.39 -10.96 6.33
N ILE A 40 -8.74 -9.71 6.59
CA ILE A 40 -7.75 -8.75 7.09
C ILE A 40 -7.28 -9.18 8.50
N SER A 41 -7.95 -10.16 9.12
CA SER A 41 -7.43 -10.97 10.25
C SER A 41 -6.44 -12.09 9.84
N GLY A 42 -6.65 -12.75 8.70
CA GLY A 42 -5.89 -13.90 8.20
C GLY A 42 -4.73 -13.60 7.24
N THR A 43 -4.49 -12.34 6.86
CA THR A 43 -3.41 -11.92 5.93
C THR A 43 -2.51 -10.83 6.47
N ALA A 44 -2.16 -10.93 7.75
CA ALA A 44 -1.10 -10.10 8.32
C ALA A 44 0.19 -10.22 7.48
N GLN A 45 0.53 -11.41 6.93
CA GLN A 45 1.76 -11.63 6.16
C GLN A 45 1.74 -11.05 4.74
N ALA A 46 0.63 -11.14 4.00
CA ALA A 46 0.59 -10.63 2.61
C ALA A 46 0.50 -9.10 2.54
N LEU A 47 -0.12 -8.47 3.56
CA LEU A 47 -0.09 -7.01 3.74
C LEU A 47 1.24 -6.56 4.32
N MET A 48 1.82 -7.31 5.27
CA MET A 48 3.20 -7.09 5.69
C MET A 48 4.11 -7.14 4.48
N ASP A 49 4.17 -8.22 3.71
CA ASP A 49 5.03 -8.35 2.51
C ASP A 49 4.83 -7.23 1.48
N ALA A 50 3.62 -6.67 1.37
CA ALA A 50 3.33 -5.56 0.46
C ALA A 50 3.89 -4.22 0.94
N PHE A 51 3.94 -3.97 2.26
CA PHE A 51 4.49 -2.74 2.83
C PHE A 51 5.95 -2.92 3.27
N ILE A 52 6.30 -4.05 3.85
CA ILE A 52 7.58 -4.40 4.46
C ILE A 52 8.05 -5.80 4.07
N GLY A 53 9.36 -5.96 3.86
CA GLY A 53 9.97 -7.27 3.67
C GLY A 53 10.27 -7.62 2.22
N GLN A 54 10.64 -8.88 2.00
CA GLN A 54 11.08 -9.38 0.70
C GLN A 54 10.53 -10.79 0.52
N SER A 55 9.87 -11.04 -0.61
CA SER A 55 9.39 -12.38 -0.95
C SER A 55 10.55 -13.40 -0.95
N ARG A 56 10.27 -14.67 -0.65
CA ARG A 56 11.28 -15.75 -0.58
C ARG A 56 12.14 -15.91 -1.85
N ASN A 57 11.69 -15.41 -3.00
CA ASN A 57 12.41 -15.46 -4.27
C ASN A 57 13.13 -14.14 -4.62
N GLY A 58 13.16 -13.17 -3.70
CA GLY A 58 13.81 -11.87 -3.87
C GLY A 58 13.12 -10.88 -4.81
N LYS A 59 12.03 -11.29 -5.49
CA LYS A 59 11.45 -10.50 -6.60
C LYS A 59 10.50 -9.38 -6.16
N ASN A 60 9.83 -9.54 -5.04
CA ASN A 60 8.94 -8.52 -4.48
C ASN A 60 9.58 -7.96 -3.21
N ILE A 61 9.77 -6.65 -3.17
CA ILE A 61 10.22 -5.88 -2.01
C ILE A 61 9.01 -5.06 -1.55
N GLY A 62 8.78 -4.98 -0.24
CA GLY A 62 7.69 -4.16 0.32
C GLY A 62 7.86 -2.69 -0.04
N ILE A 63 6.77 -1.96 -0.26
CA ILE A 63 6.83 -0.60 -0.82
C ILE A 63 7.60 0.37 0.10
N LEU A 64 7.59 0.17 1.43
CA LEU A 64 8.40 0.97 2.35
C LEU A 64 9.89 0.62 2.21
N ASN A 65 10.23 -0.65 1.98
CA ASN A 65 11.61 -1.07 1.70
C ASN A 65 12.11 -0.49 0.37
N GLU A 66 11.29 -0.52 -0.68
CA GLU A 66 11.63 0.08 -1.99
C GLU A 66 11.81 1.60 -1.87
N SER A 67 10.91 2.26 -1.16
CA SER A 67 10.97 3.72 -0.96
C SER A 67 12.18 4.12 -0.11
N TRP A 68 12.48 3.36 0.95
CA TRP A 68 13.68 3.56 1.76
C TRP A 68 14.96 3.41 0.93
N GLN A 69 15.07 2.33 0.17
CA GLN A 69 16.22 2.09 -0.70
C GLN A 69 16.36 3.16 -1.77
N ARG A 70 15.25 3.64 -2.34
CA ARG A 70 15.25 4.71 -3.32
C ARG A 70 15.69 6.05 -2.74
N PHE A 71 15.32 6.37 -1.50
CA PHE A 71 15.66 7.66 -0.88
C PHE A 71 17.07 7.67 -0.30
N TYR A 72 17.52 6.56 0.28
CA TYR A 72 18.73 6.52 1.10
C TYR A 72 19.84 5.64 0.55
N GLY A 73 19.60 4.93 -0.57
CA GLY A 73 20.60 4.08 -1.23
C GLY A 73 20.99 2.82 -0.45
N GLU A 74 20.31 2.54 0.67
CA GLU A 74 20.60 1.44 1.58
C GLU A 74 19.33 0.61 1.84
N PRO A 75 19.45 -0.68 2.20
CA PRO A 75 18.27 -1.49 2.57
C PRO A 75 17.66 -1.00 3.89
N LEU A 76 16.33 -1.16 4.02
CA LEU A 76 15.63 -0.91 5.29
C LEU A 76 16.27 -1.75 6.40
N PRO A 77 16.70 -1.15 7.53
CA PRO A 77 17.34 -1.88 8.62
C PRO A 77 16.46 -3.00 9.18
N THR A 78 17.04 -4.19 9.35
CA THR A 78 16.33 -5.36 9.90
C THR A 78 15.77 -5.04 11.28
N GLY A 79 14.46 -5.26 11.46
CA GLY A 79 13.77 -5.03 12.72
C GLY A 79 13.38 -3.58 12.99
N LEU A 80 13.66 -2.63 12.09
CA LEU A 80 13.16 -1.26 12.20
C LEU A 80 11.63 -1.22 12.15
N ILE A 81 11.05 -1.83 11.11
CA ILE A 81 9.61 -2.06 11.02
C ILE A 81 9.35 -3.55 11.29
N GLN A 82 8.64 -3.84 12.37
CA GLN A 82 8.33 -5.21 12.79
C GLN A 82 7.01 -5.70 12.18
N LYS A 83 6.03 -4.81 12.06
CA LYS A 83 4.69 -5.15 11.59
C LYS A 83 4.02 -3.95 10.94
N VAL A 84 3.29 -4.20 9.86
CA VAL A 84 2.32 -3.27 9.28
C VAL A 84 0.97 -3.94 9.24
N GLU A 85 -0.05 -3.27 9.75
CA GLU A 85 -1.44 -3.68 9.63
C GLU A 85 -2.22 -2.59 8.91
N CYS A 86 -3.06 -3.00 7.95
CA CYS A 86 -3.87 -2.09 7.15
C CYS A 86 -5.26 -2.71 6.99
N LYS A 87 -6.29 -2.07 7.57
CA LYS A 87 -7.66 -2.61 7.58
C LYS A 87 -8.66 -1.64 7.02
N LEU A 88 -9.38 -2.06 5.98
CA LEU A 88 -10.45 -1.26 5.40
C LEU A 88 -11.52 -0.96 6.46
N GLN A 89 -11.83 0.32 6.64
CA GLN A 89 -12.83 0.74 7.61
C GLN A 89 -14.23 0.34 7.15
N LYS A 90 -15.09 -0.04 8.10
CA LYS A 90 -16.48 -0.47 7.82
C LYS A 90 -17.27 0.57 7.01
N GLN A 91 -17.02 1.86 7.20
CA GLN A 91 -17.69 2.94 6.46
C GLN A 91 -17.28 2.99 4.98
N SER A 92 -16.10 2.45 4.64
CA SER A 92 -15.61 2.40 3.26
C SER A 92 -16.16 1.21 2.47
N TYR A 93 -16.90 0.29 3.13
CA TYR A 93 -17.65 -0.75 2.45
C TYR A 93 -18.96 -0.15 1.94
N GLN A 94 -19.14 -0.09 0.63
CA GLN A 94 -20.42 0.32 0.08
C GLN A 94 -21.46 -0.79 0.21
N ARG A 95 -22.72 -0.41 0.45
CA ARG A 95 -23.85 -1.34 0.61
C ARG A 95 -24.23 -2.04 -0.70
N ASP A 96 -24.07 -1.37 -1.84
CA ASP A 96 -24.60 -1.82 -3.15
C ASP A 96 -23.51 -2.09 -4.22
N GLY A 97 -22.22 -1.90 -3.92
CA GLY A 97 -21.14 -2.12 -4.89
C GLY A 97 -19.75 -2.14 -4.26
N PHE A 98 -19.13 -3.31 -4.17
CA PHE A 98 -17.86 -3.46 -3.46
C PHE A 98 -16.64 -2.91 -4.23
N PHE A 99 -16.74 -2.71 -5.54
CA PHE A 99 -15.63 -2.30 -6.42
C PHE A 99 -16.09 -1.40 -7.55
N ASP A 100 -15.19 -0.53 -7.99
CA ASP A 100 -15.32 0.21 -9.25
C ASP A 100 -14.68 -0.62 -10.38
N LEU A 101 -15.44 -0.82 -11.46
CA LEU A 101 -14.96 -1.54 -12.62
C LEU A 101 -14.45 -0.56 -13.67
N ARG A 102 -13.14 -0.53 -13.85
CA ARG A 102 -12.49 0.34 -14.82
C ARG A 102 -12.16 -0.41 -16.08
N MET A 103 -12.67 0.08 -17.20
CA MET A 103 -12.37 -0.43 -18.52
C MET A 103 -11.56 0.60 -19.29
N GLY A 104 -10.58 0.13 -20.06
CA GLY A 104 -9.84 0.98 -20.97
C GLY A 104 -9.52 0.26 -22.26
N ILE A 105 -9.46 1.04 -23.32
CA ILE A 105 -9.18 0.58 -24.67
C ILE A 105 -7.76 1.01 -25.01
N LYS A 106 -6.96 0.10 -25.55
CA LYS A 106 -5.67 0.46 -26.13
C LYS A 106 -5.89 0.80 -27.60
N LEU A 107 -5.44 1.98 -28.01
CA LEU A 107 -5.53 2.42 -29.39
C LEU A 107 -4.18 2.18 -30.07
N ASP A 108 -4.24 1.66 -31.29
CA ASP A 108 -3.14 1.63 -32.23
C ASP A 108 -3.04 3.03 -32.86
N GLU A 109 -1.94 3.73 -32.58
CA GLU A 109 -1.71 5.12 -33.02
C GLU A 109 -1.54 5.23 -34.54
N ASP A 110 -1.08 4.17 -35.22
CA ASP A 110 -0.89 4.15 -36.67
C ASP A 110 -2.19 3.83 -37.40
N ARG A 111 -3.02 2.95 -36.82
CA ARG A 111 -4.26 2.47 -37.45
C ARG A 111 -5.51 3.22 -37.01
N TRP A 112 -5.41 4.07 -35.99
CA TRP A 112 -6.53 4.77 -35.34
C TRP A 112 -7.66 3.82 -34.95
N ALA A 113 -7.30 2.61 -34.53
CA ALA A 113 -8.22 1.53 -34.22
C ALA A 113 -7.92 0.93 -32.84
N ALA A 114 -8.90 0.29 -32.24
CA ALA A 114 -8.68 -0.45 -31.00
C ALA A 114 -7.82 -1.69 -31.25
N GLU A 115 -6.79 -1.88 -30.43
CA GLU A 115 -5.99 -3.11 -30.43
C GLU A 115 -6.81 -4.26 -29.82
N ALA A 116 -7.08 -5.29 -30.61
CA ALA A 116 -7.75 -6.50 -30.13
C ALA A 116 -6.91 -7.16 -29.01
N ASN A 117 -7.57 -7.60 -27.94
CA ASN A 117 -6.98 -8.26 -26.76
C ASN A 117 -6.02 -7.41 -25.90
N ALA A 118 -5.86 -6.12 -26.19
CA ALA A 118 -5.08 -5.20 -25.35
C ALA A 118 -5.95 -4.31 -24.44
N ASN A 119 -7.27 -4.43 -24.57
CA ASN A 119 -8.23 -3.79 -23.67
C ASN A 119 -8.09 -4.35 -22.26
N TYR A 120 -8.20 -3.47 -21.27
CA TYR A 120 -8.06 -3.86 -19.87
C TYR A 120 -9.36 -3.64 -19.11
N LYS A 121 -9.64 -4.59 -18.22
CA LYS A 121 -10.70 -4.54 -17.23
C LYS A 121 -10.05 -4.68 -15.86
N MET A 122 -10.21 -3.67 -15.02
CA MET A 122 -9.58 -3.58 -13.70
C MET A 122 -10.66 -3.44 -12.63
N GLU A 123 -10.70 -4.39 -11.71
CA GLU A 123 -11.50 -4.27 -10.49
C GLU A 123 -10.70 -3.45 -9.48
N THR A 124 -11.23 -2.30 -9.12
CA THR A 124 -10.54 -1.33 -8.26
C THR A 124 -11.33 -1.09 -6.99
N LEU A 125 -10.60 -0.95 -5.88
CA LEU A 125 -11.17 -0.36 -4.68
C LEU A 125 -11.38 1.14 -4.92
N LEU A 126 -12.48 1.66 -4.40
CA LEU A 126 -12.94 3.02 -4.68
C LEU A 126 -11.95 4.08 -4.18
N LYS A 127 -11.99 5.23 -4.86
CA LYS A 127 -11.39 6.45 -4.33
C LYS A 127 -12.07 6.80 -2.99
N ASN A 128 -11.30 7.42 -2.09
CA ASN A 128 -11.66 7.83 -0.74
C ASN A 128 -11.93 6.68 0.24
N SER A 129 -11.66 5.43 -0.15
CA SER A 129 -11.64 4.35 0.83
C SER A 129 -10.55 4.58 1.86
N VAL A 130 -10.91 4.38 3.13
CA VAL A 130 -10.06 4.63 4.29
C VAL A 130 -9.69 3.32 4.94
N PHE A 131 -8.41 3.16 5.25
CA PHE A 131 -7.86 2.02 5.96
C PHE A 131 -7.29 2.47 7.30
N ASP A 132 -7.60 1.75 8.37
CA ASP A 132 -6.86 1.84 9.62
C ASP A 132 -5.43 1.36 9.37
N PHE A 133 -4.44 2.18 9.70
CA PHE A 133 -3.03 1.89 9.49
C PHE A 133 -2.31 1.82 10.83
N ILE A 134 -1.64 0.70 11.09
CA ILE A 134 -0.86 0.47 12.31
C ILE A 134 0.55 0.05 11.91
N LEU A 135 1.55 0.77 12.42
CA LEU A 135 2.96 0.52 12.17
C LEU A 135 3.67 0.20 13.49
N THR A 136 4.16 -1.03 13.63
CA THR A 136 4.92 -1.45 14.81
C THR A 136 6.42 -1.35 14.50
N LEU A 137 7.13 -0.55 15.28
CA LEU A 137 8.55 -0.27 15.15
C LEU A 137 9.37 -0.97 16.24
N GLY A 138 10.55 -1.48 15.87
CA GLY A 138 11.50 -2.06 16.82
C GLY A 138 12.40 -0.99 17.44
N ASN A 139 12.36 -0.86 18.77
CA ASN A 139 13.11 0.18 19.48
C ASN A 139 14.63 0.15 19.25
N PRO A 140 15.33 -1.01 19.25
CA PRO A 140 16.79 -1.02 19.08
C PRO A 140 17.26 -0.55 17.70
N ALA A 141 16.49 -0.84 16.65
CA ALA A 141 16.81 -0.42 15.29
C ALA A 141 16.43 1.04 15.03
N LEU A 142 15.37 1.53 15.69
CA LEU A 142 14.91 2.92 15.57
C LEU A 142 15.92 3.93 16.13
N SER A 143 16.49 3.64 17.31
CA SER A 143 17.49 4.52 17.96
C SER A 143 18.89 4.42 17.36
N ASN A 144 19.10 3.58 16.34
CA ASN A 144 20.41 3.39 15.74
C ASN A 144 20.66 4.41 14.62
N GLY A 145 21.74 5.19 14.75
CA GLY A 145 22.15 6.17 13.74
C GLY A 145 21.05 7.18 13.41
N ALA A 146 20.86 7.43 12.11
CA ALA A 146 19.86 8.36 11.60
C ALA A 146 18.53 7.67 11.21
N ASN A 147 18.26 6.45 11.70
CA ASN A 147 17.09 5.68 11.27
C ASN A 147 15.76 6.33 11.64
N GLN A 148 15.68 6.96 12.80
CA GLN A 148 14.50 7.72 13.21
C GLN A 148 14.23 8.89 12.25
N ASP A 149 15.26 9.67 11.92
CA ASP A 149 15.15 10.82 11.02
C ASP A 149 14.75 10.39 9.60
N LYS A 150 15.37 9.30 9.10
CA LYS A 150 15.03 8.69 7.82
C LYS A 150 13.59 8.18 7.78
N LEU A 151 13.14 7.55 8.86
CA LEU A 151 11.75 7.07 8.97
C LEU A 151 10.77 8.24 9.03
N PHE A 152 11.10 9.32 9.73
CA PHE A 152 10.29 10.54 9.77
C PHE A 152 10.01 11.06 8.37
N TYR A 153 11.05 11.31 7.56
CA TYR A 153 10.86 11.81 6.20
C TYR A 153 10.13 10.82 5.29
N LEU A 154 10.34 9.50 5.46
CA LEU A 154 9.58 8.50 4.73
C LEU A 154 8.07 8.61 5.03
N LEU A 155 7.70 8.79 6.30
CA LEU A 155 6.30 8.96 6.70
C LEU A 155 5.74 10.31 6.26
N GLU A 156 6.53 11.37 6.24
CA GLU A 156 6.14 12.67 5.66
C GLU A 156 5.86 12.59 4.16
N GLU A 157 6.63 11.82 3.39
CA GLU A 157 6.34 11.56 1.97
C GLU A 157 4.97 10.87 1.78
N MET A 158 4.64 9.93 2.68
CA MET A 158 3.32 9.29 2.68
C MET A 158 2.22 10.27 3.08
N LYS A 159 2.47 11.18 4.03
CA LYS A 159 1.52 12.24 4.41
C LYS A 159 1.31 13.25 3.29
N ALA A 160 2.33 13.50 2.48
CA ALA A 160 2.26 14.34 1.28
C ALA A 160 1.56 13.65 0.09
N GLY A 161 1.08 12.40 0.24
CA GLY A 161 0.42 11.65 -0.83
C GLY A 161 1.36 11.20 -1.95
N ARG A 162 2.68 11.17 -1.70
CA ARG A 162 3.70 10.76 -2.68
C ARG A 162 3.96 9.26 -2.64
N PHE A 163 2.92 8.48 -2.36
CA PHE A 163 2.98 7.03 -2.21
C PHE A 163 1.93 6.33 -3.08
N TRP A 164 2.34 5.23 -3.72
CA TRP A 164 1.48 4.45 -4.60
C TRP A 164 1.49 2.99 -4.19
N PHE A 165 0.30 2.42 -4.00
CA PHE A 165 0.06 1.05 -3.61
C PHE A 165 -0.65 0.28 -4.73
N GLY A 166 -0.14 -0.92 -5.04
CA GLY A 166 -0.70 -1.79 -6.07
C GLY A 166 -0.15 -1.51 -7.48
N ALA A 167 -0.88 -1.98 -8.48
CA ALA A 167 -0.53 -1.90 -9.89
C ALA A 167 -1.23 -0.71 -10.58
N GLY A 168 -0.70 -0.30 -11.74
CA GLY A 168 -1.31 0.75 -12.55
C GLY A 168 -0.97 2.19 -12.12
N LYS A 169 0.15 2.39 -11.43
CA LYS A 169 0.68 3.73 -11.09
C LYS A 169 0.72 4.67 -12.31
N SER A 170 1.20 4.19 -13.46
CA SER A 170 1.24 4.97 -14.71
C SER A 170 -0.13 5.33 -15.30
N LYS A 171 -1.20 4.67 -14.83
CA LYS A 171 -2.60 4.94 -15.20
C LYS A 171 -3.34 5.77 -14.14
N GLY A 172 -2.60 6.36 -13.18
CA GLY A 172 -3.19 7.17 -12.11
C GLY A 172 -3.91 6.37 -11.03
N LEU A 173 -3.56 5.10 -10.84
CA LEU A 173 -4.13 4.21 -9.82
C LEU A 173 -3.19 4.06 -8.64
N GLY A 174 -3.74 3.75 -7.46
CA GLY A 174 -2.98 3.32 -6.29
C GLY A 174 -2.42 4.43 -5.41
N ASN A 175 -2.58 5.71 -5.76
CA ASN A 175 -2.16 6.82 -4.91
C ASN A 175 -2.86 6.79 -3.55
N VAL A 176 -2.07 6.88 -2.47
CA VAL A 176 -2.55 6.88 -1.08
C VAL A 176 -1.90 8.01 -0.30
N ARG A 177 -2.65 8.55 0.67
CA ARG A 177 -2.20 9.56 1.62
C ARG A 177 -2.30 9.02 3.05
N LEU A 178 -1.25 9.24 3.82
CA LEU A 178 -1.21 8.93 5.24
C LEU A 178 -1.77 10.10 6.07
N GLU A 179 -2.63 9.79 7.02
CA GLU A 179 -3.11 10.70 8.05
C GLU A 179 -2.71 10.10 9.40
N MET A 180 -1.66 10.64 10.00
CA MET A 180 -1.09 10.14 11.24
C MET A 180 -0.34 11.25 11.96
N ASP A 181 -0.49 11.28 13.29
CA ASP A 181 0.34 12.11 14.14
C ASP A 181 1.68 11.40 14.36
N LEU A 182 2.77 12.06 13.95
CA LEU A 182 4.10 11.52 14.11
C LEU A 182 4.63 11.92 15.50
N PRO A 183 4.99 10.96 16.36
CA PRO A 183 5.52 11.25 17.70
C PRO A 183 7.02 11.61 17.68
N PHE A 184 7.56 11.93 16.52
CA PHE A 184 8.96 12.31 16.34
C PHE A 184 9.05 13.82 16.18
N GLU A 185 10.08 14.43 16.75
CA GLU A 185 10.44 15.81 16.40
C GLU A 185 10.96 15.86 14.96
N GLU A 186 10.66 16.95 14.26
CA GLU A 186 11.22 17.19 12.93
C GLU A 186 12.76 17.24 13.04
N PRO A 187 13.49 16.41 12.27
CA PRO A 187 14.94 16.37 12.33
C PRO A 187 15.54 17.73 11.96
N LYS A 188 16.46 18.24 12.80
CA LYS A 188 17.15 19.53 12.55
C LYS A 188 18.02 19.53 11.29
N LYS A 189 18.38 18.36 10.80
CA LYS A 189 19.11 18.16 9.54
C LYS A 189 18.46 17.03 8.78
N ALA A 190 18.07 17.30 7.54
CA ALA A 190 17.58 16.28 6.65
C ALA A 190 18.68 15.22 6.40
N PRO A 191 18.34 13.92 6.43
CA PRO A 191 19.28 12.87 6.08
C PRO A 191 19.71 13.05 4.61
N PRO A 192 20.97 12.71 4.28
CA PRO A 192 21.43 12.78 2.90
C PRO A 192 20.61 11.82 2.04
N LEU A 193 20.13 12.32 0.89
CA LEU A 193 19.53 11.50 -0.15
C LEU A 193 20.64 10.85 -0.99
N SER A 194 20.38 9.65 -1.50
CA SER A 194 21.26 8.95 -2.44
C SER A 194 21.08 9.40 -3.88
#